data_AF-I2F4A7-F1
#
_entry.id   AF-I2F4A7-F1
#
_cell.length_a   1.000
_cell.length_b   1.000
_cell.length_c   1.000
_cell.angle_alpha   90.00
_cell.angle_beta   90.00
_cell.angle_gamma   90.00
#
_symmetry.space_group_name_H-M   'P 1'
#
loop_
_entity.id
_entity.type
_entity.pdbx_description
1 polymer ?
#
loop_
_entity_poly.entity_id
_entity_poly.type
_entity_poly.pdbx_seq_one_letter_code
_entity_poly.pdbx_strand_id
1 'polypeptide(L)'
;MIETRTMMIKTATILAALAIVESGILAFIPLPGSELGVFYGTAFSLLALLLINYDAHIMITEKKRAPTGFLVRYAFYGICFATASTVSPGFFLGSFLGIMNLKIAAIAFGRWLCES
;
A
#
# COMPACT_ATOMS: atom_id res chain seq x y z
N MET A 1 9.34 12.64 15.76
CA MET A 1 8.42 13.15 14.70
C MET A 1 9.09 13.33 13.35
N ILE A 2 10.30 13.92 13.26
CA ILE A 2 11.02 14.10 11.99
C ILE A 2 11.33 12.74 11.34
N GLU A 3 11.87 11.78 12.09
CA GLU A 3 12.17 10.43 11.58
C GLU A 3 10.94 9.66 11.07
N THR A 4 9.82 9.75 11.79
CA THR A 4 8.56 9.10 11.38
C THR A 4 8.03 9.66 10.06
N ARG A 5 8.14 10.99 9.87
CA ARG A 5 7.79 11.66 8.62
C ARG A 5 8.72 11.23 7.49
N THR A 6 10.03 11.16 7.74
CA THR A 6 11.02 10.71 6.75
C THR A 6 10.75 9.27 6.32
N MET A 7 10.49 8.36 7.27
CA MET A 7 10.11 6.97 6.98
C MET A 7 8.85 6.86 6.14
N MET A 8 7.81 7.65 6.45
CA MET A 8 6.59 7.67 5.65
C MET A 8 6.84 8.12 4.21
N ILE A 9 7.63 9.19 4.02
CA ILE A 9 7.97 9.68 2.69
C ILE A 9 8.79 8.64 1.92
N LYS A 10 9.83 8.05 2.53
CA LYS A 10 10.62 6.99 1.91
C LYS A 10 9.73 5.82 1.48
N THR A 11 8.84 5.36 2.36
CA THR A 11 7.93 4.24 2.06
C THR A 11 6.97 4.60 0.92
N ALA A 12 6.39 5.80 0.93
CA ALA A 12 5.51 6.26 -0.15
C ALA A 12 6.25 6.37 -1.49
N THR A 13 7.50 6.82 -1.50
CA THR A 13 8.34 6.86 -2.71
C THR A 13 8.62 5.47 -3.24
N ILE A 14 8.93 4.50 -2.38
CA ILE A 14 9.14 3.10 -2.77
C ILE A 14 7.85 2.53 -3.37
N LEU A 15 6.70 2.75 -2.73
CA LEU A 15 5.40 2.31 -3.23
C LEU A 15 5.11 2.86 -4.64
N ALA A 16 5.36 4.15 -4.85
CA ALA A 16 5.18 4.78 -6.15
C ALA A 16 6.13 4.20 -7.20
N ALA A 17 7.40 3.98 -6.85
CA ALA A 17 8.38 3.38 -7.75
C ALA A 17 8.01 1.94 -8.13
N LEU A 18 7.59 1.12 -7.15
CA LEU A 18 7.11 -0.23 -7.39
C LEU A 18 5.89 -0.22 -8.33
N ALA A 19 4.92 0.65 -8.07
CA ALA A 19 3.73 0.75 -8.91
C ALA A 19 4.05 1.13 -10.37
N ILE A 20 5.00 2.06 -10.59
CA ILE A 20 5.45 2.43 -11.94
C ILE A 20 6.12 1.24 -12.64
N VAL A 21 7.02 0.54 -11.95
CA VAL A 21 7.73 -0.61 -12.52
C VAL A 21 6.76 -1.75 -12.84
N GLU A 22 5.89 -2.10 -11.90
CA GLU A 22 4.90 -3.17 -12.07
C GLU A 22 3.89 -2.84 -13.17
N SER A 23 3.36 -1.60 -13.19
CA SER A 23 2.47 -1.15 -14.26
C SER A 23 3.17 -1.18 -15.62
N GLY A 24 4.45 -0.79 -15.68
CA GLY A 24 5.24 -0.84 -16.91
C GLY A 24 5.42 -2.26 -17.42
N ILE A 25 5.68 -3.23 -16.53
CA ILE A 25 5.81 -4.65 -16.89
C ILE A 25 4.45 -5.21 -17.37
N LEU A 26 3.38 -4.92 -16.63
CA LEU A 26 2.04 -5.43 -16.93
C LEU A 26 1.45 -4.86 -18.23
N ALA A 27 1.87 -3.68 -18.66
CA ALA A 27 1.47 -3.09 -19.94
C ALA A 27 1.86 -3.96 -21.17
N PHE A 28 2.86 -4.83 -21.03
CA PHE A 28 3.30 -5.75 -22.10
C PHE A 28 2.73 -7.17 -21.96
N ILE A 29 1.93 -7.42 -20.92
CA ILE A 29 1.34 -8.74 -20.63
C ILE A 29 -0.13 -8.73 -21.11
N PRO A 30 -0.66 -9.82 -21.68
CA PRO A 30 -2.05 -9.90 -22.15
C PRO A 30 -3.07 -10.02 -21.00
N LEU A 31 -3.07 -9.04 -20.09
CA LEU A 31 -3.95 -8.91 -18.92
C LEU A 31 -4.53 -7.48 -18.89
N PRO A 32 -5.58 -7.20 -19.68
CA PRO A 32 -6.08 -5.85 -19.87
C PRO A 32 -6.57 -5.20 -18.56
N GLY A 33 -6.10 -3.96 -18.32
CA GLY A 33 -6.46 -3.16 -17.16
C GLY A 33 -5.65 -3.49 -15.90
N SER A 34 -4.73 -4.45 -15.96
CA SER A 34 -3.87 -4.79 -14.81
C SER A 34 -2.90 -3.67 -14.45
N GLU A 35 -2.41 -2.94 -15.45
CA GLU A 35 -1.56 -1.76 -15.31
C GLU A 35 -2.24 -0.63 -14.51
N LEU A 36 -3.50 -0.34 -14.82
CA LEU A 36 -4.32 0.62 -14.06
C LEU A 36 -4.71 0.06 -12.70
N GLY A 37 -4.95 -1.25 -12.63
CA GLY A 37 -5.23 -1.96 -11.39
C GLY A 37 -4.12 -1.78 -10.35
N VAL A 38 -2.84 -1.80 -10.76
CA VAL A 38 -1.69 -1.58 -9.86
C VAL A 38 -1.73 -0.21 -9.20
N PHE A 39 -2.00 0.85 -9.98
CA PHE A 39 -2.13 2.20 -9.41
C PHE A 39 -3.31 2.29 -8.44
N TYR A 40 -4.44 1.68 -8.79
CA TYR A 40 -5.61 1.62 -7.91
C TYR A 40 -5.28 0.94 -6.58
N GLY A 41 -4.70 -0.26 -6.60
CA GLY A 41 -4.28 -0.96 -5.39
C GLY A 41 -3.23 -0.20 -4.59
N THR A 42 -2.30 0.46 -5.26
CA THR A 42 -1.25 1.26 -4.61
C THR A 42 -1.83 2.48 -3.88
N ALA A 43 -2.89 3.10 -4.40
CA ALA A 43 -3.59 4.17 -3.68
C ALA A 43 -4.16 3.65 -2.35
N PHE A 44 -4.73 2.44 -2.33
CA PHE A 44 -5.18 1.79 -1.09
C PHE A 44 -4.01 1.41 -0.16
N SER A 45 -2.85 1.00 -0.69
CA SER A 45 -1.62 0.82 0.08
C SER A 45 -1.17 2.12 0.77
N LEU A 46 -1.26 3.27 0.10
CA LEU A 46 -0.91 4.55 0.68
C LEU A 46 -1.89 4.96 1.80
N LEU A 47 -3.19 4.73 1.61
CA LEU A 47 -4.18 4.93 2.68
C LEU A 47 -3.88 4.00 3.87
N ALA A 48 -3.52 2.76 3.61
CA ALA A 48 -3.16 1.84 4.66
C ALA A 48 -1.88 2.26 5.39
N LEU A 49 -0.87 2.77 4.68
CA LEU A 49 0.35 3.36 5.28
C LEU A 49 0.01 4.48 6.27
N LEU A 50 -0.90 5.38 5.90
CA LEU A 50 -1.38 6.46 6.78
C LEU A 50 -2.05 5.91 8.04
N LEU A 51 -2.88 4.87 7.90
CA LEU A 51 -3.52 4.20 9.05
C LEU A 51 -2.50 3.47 9.94
N ILE A 52 -1.46 2.86 9.37
CA ILE A 52 -0.35 2.27 10.15
C ILE A 52 0.30 3.37 11.00
N ASN A 53 0.60 4.51 10.39
CA ASN A 53 1.25 5.62 11.07
C ASN A 53 0.35 6.23 12.16
N TYR A 54 -0.95 6.33 11.92
CA TYR A 54 -1.93 6.75 12.93
C TYR A 54 -1.96 5.79 14.13
N ASP A 55 -2.08 4.49 13.88
CA ASP A 55 -2.08 3.48 14.95
C ASP A 55 -0.76 3.50 15.74
N ALA A 56 0.38 3.64 15.04
CA ALA A 56 1.70 3.74 15.66
C ALA A 56 1.81 4.99 16.55
N HIS A 57 1.30 6.13 16.08
CA HIS A 57 1.28 7.37 16.86
C HIS A 57 0.48 7.21 18.15
N ILE A 58 -0.76 6.69 18.07
CA ILE A 58 -1.59 6.44 19.27
C ILE A 58 -0.92 5.48 20.23
N MET A 59 -0.31 4.41 19.71
CA MET A 59 0.37 3.43 20.56
C MET A 59 1.54 4.06 21.32
N ILE A 60 2.28 4.99 20.69
CA ILE A 60 3.42 5.68 21.31
C ILE A 60 2.94 6.75 22.30
N THR A 61 1.97 7.58 21.93
CA THR A 61 1.55 8.75 22.73
C THR A 61 0.57 8.39 23.83
N GLU A 62 -0.42 7.56 23.53
CA GLU A 62 -1.50 7.20 24.48
C GLU A 62 -1.26 5.86 25.17
N LYS A 63 -0.26 5.08 24.75
CA LYS A 63 0.00 3.70 25.23
C LYS A 63 -1.20 2.76 25.10
N LYS A 64 -2.16 3.12 24.24
CA LYS A 64 -3.34 2.30 23.94
C LYS A 64 -3.07 1.45 22.71
N ARG A 65 -3.46 0.17 22.79
CA ARG A 65 -3.59 -0.67 21.60
C ARG A 65 -4.93 -0.35 20.96
N ALA A 66 -4.95 0.56 20.00
CA ALA A 66 -6.15 0.85 19.22
C ALA A 66 -6.18 -0.05 17.98
N PRO A 67 -7.06 -1.08 17.91
CA PRO A 67 -7.21 -1.91 16.71
C PRO A 67 -8.00 -1.20 15.60
N THR A 68 -8.48 0.03 15.82
CA THR A 68 -9.39 0.71 14.90
C THR A 68 -8.75 0.95 13.53
N GLY A 69 -7.51 1.45 13.44
CA GLY A 69 -6.84 1.61 12.15
C GLY A 69 -6.47 0.27 11.51
N PHE A 70 -6.28 -0.80 12.30
CA PHE A 70 -6.14 -2.15 11.78
C PHE A 70 -7.43 -2.61 11.09
N LEU A 71 -8.57 -2.54 11.77
CA LEU A 71 -9.87 -2.95 11.20
C LEU A 71 -10.23 -2.13 9.95
N VAL A 72 -10.03 -0.81 10.00
CA VAL A 72 -10.31 0.09 8.88
C VAL A 72 -9.43 -0.23 7.66
N ARG A 73 -8.16 -0.63 7.83
CA ARG A 73 -7.30 -1.07 6.72
C ARG A 73 -7.88 -2.26 5.97
N TYR A 74 -8.34 -3.29 6.69
CA TYR A 74 -8.92 -4.47 6.05
C TYR A 74 -10.27 -4.17 5.41
N ALA A 75 -11.06 -3.27 5.99
CA ALA A 75 -12.27 -2.77 5.34
C ALA A 75 -11.94 -2.08 4.00
N PHE A 76 -10.91 -1.23 3.97
CA PHE A 76 -10.45 -0.59 2.74
C PHE A 76 -9.91 -1.59 1.71
N TYR A 77 -9.15 -2.61 2.12
CA TYR A 77 -8.73 -3.66 1.19
C TYR A 77 -9.92 -4.45 0.64
N GLY A 78 -10.91 -4.77 1.49
CA GLY A 78 -12.14 -5.40 1.07
C GLY A 78 -12.89 -4.56 0.03
N ILE A 79 -13.02 -3.24 0.26
CA ILE A 79 -13.62 -2.30 -0.69
C ILE A 79 -12.83 -2.29 -2.00
N CYS A 80 -11.49 -2.16 -1.93
CA CYS A 80 -10.63 -2.18 -3.12
C CYS A 80 -10.84 -3.44 -3.96
N PHE A 81 -10.89 -4.61 -3.33
CA PHE A 81 -11.08 -5.88 -4.04
C PHE A 81 -12.50 -6.04 -4.56
N ALA A 82 -13.50 -5.63 -3.79
CA ALA A 82 -14.90 -5.67 -4.22
C ALA A 82 -15.11 -4.79 -5.46
N THR A 83 -14.64 -3.54 -5.43
CA THR A 83 -14.76 -2.64 -6.59
C THR A 83 -13.91 -3.12 -7.76
N ALA A 84 -12.67 -3.55 -7.54
CA ALA A 84 -11.80 -4.04 -8.61
C ALA A 84 -12.37 -5.28 -9.31
N SER A 85 -13.03 -6.17 -8.57
CA SER A 85 -13.67 -7.37 -9.12
C SER A 85 -14.80 -7.08 -10.10
N THR A 86 -15.42 -5.88 -10.02
CA THR A 86 -16.47 -5.46 -10.95
C THR A 86 -15.94 -4.93 -12.29
N VAL A 87 -14.63 -4.64 -12.38
CA VAL A 87 -14.00 -4.06 -13.57
C VAL A 87 -13.51 -5.17 -14.51
N SER A 88 -12.54 -5.97 -14.07
CA SER A 88 -12.02 -7.12 -14.82
C SER A 88 -11.12 -7.99 -13.93
N PRO A 89 -10.87 -9.27 -14.31
CA PRO A 89 -9.88 -10.10 -13.63
C PRO A 89 -8.46 -9.50 -13.66
N GLY A 90 -8.09 -8.87 -14.79
CA GLY A 90 -6.80 -8.19 -14.92
C GLY A 90 -6.65 -7.02 -13.95
N PHE A 91 -7.67 -6.16 -13.87
CA PHE A 91 -7.71 -5.04 -12.94
C PHE A 91 -7.65 -5.50 -11.48
N PHE A 92 -8.39 -6.56 -11.13
CA PHE A 92 -8.33 -7.19 -9.80
C PHE A 92 -6.92 -7.67 -9.44
N LEU A 93 -6.26 -8.39 -10.34
CA LEU A 93 -4.89 -8.89 -10.11
C LEU A 93 -3.89 -7.73 -9.98
N GLY A 94 -4.03 -6.70 -10.80
CA GLY A 94 -3.26 -5.46 -10.67
C GLY A 94 -3.46 -4.81 -9.31
N SER A 95 -4.71 -4.66 -8.86
CA SER A 95 -5.03 -4.08 -7.54
C SER A 95 -4.49 -4.91 -6.39
N PHE A 96 -4.48 -6.23 -6.52
CA PHE A 96 -3.84 -7.12 -5.56
C PHE A 96 -2.33 -6.87 -5.46
N LEU A 97 -1.62 -6.80 -6.59
CA LEU A 97 -0.20 -6.46 -6.62
C LEU A 97 0.07 -5.08 -5.98
N GLY A 98 -0.72 -4.07 -6.34
CA GLY A 98 -0.61 -2.73 -5.76
C GLY A 98 -0.82 -2.68 -4.23
N ILE A 99 -1.72 -3.50 -3.69
CA ILE A 99 -1.89 -3.65 -2.22
C ILE A 99 -0.67 -4.37 -1.60
N MET A 100 -0.11 -5.36 -2.29
CA MET A 100 1.06 -6.10 -1.80
C MET A 100 2.32 -5.26 -1.74
N ASN A 101 2.43 -4.18 -2.52
CA ASN A 101 3.57 -3.26 -2.47
C ASN A 101 3.89 -2.74 -1.08
N LEU A 102 2.87 -2.54 -0.21
CA LEU A 102 3.12 -2.12 1.17
C LEU A 102 3.85 -3.19 1.99
N LYS A 103 3.52 -4.46 1.79
CA LYS A 103 4.22 -5.58 2.44
C LYS A 103 5.61 -5.75 1.84
N ILE A 104 5.74 -5.66 0.52
CA ILE A 104 7.03 -5.75 -0.19
C ILE A 104 7.97 -4.64 0.28
N ALA A 105 7.48 -3.40 0.37
CA ALA A 105 8.24 -2.27 0.87
C ALA A 105 8.78 -2.52 2.29
N ALA A 106 7.93 -3.02 3.19
CA ALA A 106 8.33 -3.34 4.55
C ALA A 106 9.37 -4.48 4.63
N ILE A 107 9.22 -5.53 3.81
CA ILE A 107 10.11 -6.71 3.85
C ILE A 107 11.44 -6.43 3.16
N ALA A 108 11.40 -5.90 1.93
CA ALA A 108 12.60 -5.73 1.11
C ALA A 108 13.40 -4.48 1.49
N PHE A 109 12.74 -3.42 1.96
CA PHE A 109 13.40 -2.15 2.26
C PHE A 109 13.33 -1.77 3.74
N GLY A 110 12.81 -2.64 4.61
CA GLY A 110 12.65 -2.35 6.05
C GLY A 110 13.91 -1.84 6.73
N ARG A 111 15.08 -2.40 6.38
CA ARG A 111 16.37 -1.93 6.92
C ARG A 111 16.71 -0.51 6.46
N TRP A 112 16.59 -0.22 5.17
CA TRP A 112 16.86 1.10 4.59
C TRP A 112 15.85 2.16 5.03
N LEU A 113 14.61 1.75 5.32
CA LEU A 113 13.58 2.60 5.89
C LEU A 113 13.99 3.08 7.29
N CYS A 114 14.62 2.24 8.10
CA CYS A 114 15.10 2.58 9.44
C CYS A 114 16.40 3.39 9.48
N GLU A 115 17.10 3.54 8.34
CA GLU A 115 18.32 4.34 8.26
C GLU A 115 17.96 5.84 8.18
N SER A 116 18.52 6.62 9.10
CA SER A 116 18.29 8.06 9.28
C SER A 116 19.22 8.90 8.43
#